data_AF-A0A812TFE0-F1
#
_entry.id   AF-A0A812TFE0-F1
#
_cell.length_a   1.000
_cell.length_b   1.000
_cell.length_c   1.000
_cell.angle_alpha   90.00
_cell.angle_beta   90.00
_cell.angle_gamma   90.00
#
_symmetry.space_group_name_H-M   'P 1'
#
loop_
_entity.id
_entity.type
_entity.pdbx_description
1 polymer ?
#
loop_
_entity_poly.entity_id
_entity_poly.type
_entity_poly.pdbx_seq_one_letter_code
_entity_poly.pdbx_strand_id
1 'polypeptide(L)'
;MDGAVELCVSLPSGTSTVLSAARCCTIRELKRKVAAEAESSGQVVLTLVAPDGCVLEEGQSVEAAGLHDGDTITAIKTQAPQMAATTKRTNLGRVLPMNGAFATCFPGCNLVVAWGDPEAGGDCSRVQEQLQNVQQIQATDGAFAAILADGSVVTWGHEWPGGDSRKVQAQLRHVKQIQATATTFAAIRADGSVVTWGGAHHPKDVQDQLRKIHQIQSSHNAFAAIREDGSVVTWGSWIERYDSEEVRERLRNVQEIQATTGAFAAILADGSVVAWGFSDKGGDCKKVESQLRNVKHIQATNAAFAAVLTDGSVVAWGDPAAGGDCREVQSRLGNVQQIQATHFAFAAILADGSVVAWGGPDAGGDCSEVQLQLRNVRQIQATAVAFAAILADGSVVAWGDPHGGGDCSQIQEELRSVQQVQSTHSAFAAILEDETVVTWGSSAGGGDCSGVHGQLRNVKQIQATHAAFAAVLANGSVVTWGEPSSGGDCSQVRDQFGVL
;
A
#
# COMPACT_ATOMS: atom_id res chain seq x y z
N MET A 1 6.54 -23.87 -42.53
CA MET A 1 6.41 -22.45 -42.90
C MET A 1 5.48 -21.87 -41.85
N ASP A 2 6.03 -21.15 -40.87
CA ASP A 2 5.23 -20.52 -39.81
C ASP A 2 4.38 -19.42 -40.45
N GLY A 3 3.10 -19.72 -40.67
CA GLY A 3 2.15 -18.77 -41.23
C GLY A 3 1.80 -17.70 -40.21
N ALA A 4 1.84 -16.43 -40.63
CA ALA A 4 1.19 -15.36 -39.90
C ALA A 4 -0.33 -15.46 -40.10
N VAL A 5 -1.09 -14.99 -39.11
CA VAL A 5 -2.53 -14.76 -39.19
C VAL A 5 -2.81 -13.27 -39.07
N GLU A 6 -3.69 -12.76 -39.91
CA GLU A 6 -4.23 -11.41 -39.84
C GLU A 6 -5.48 -11.42 -38.98
N LEU A 7 -5.45 -10.72 -37.86
CA LEU A 7 -6.55 -10.63 -36.91
C LEU A 7 -7.15 -9.23 -36.97
N CYS A 8 -8.47 -9.14 -37.05
CA CYS A 8 -9.17 -7.87 -36.86
C CYS A 8 -9.32 -7.63 -35.36
N VAL A 9 -8.92 -6.45 -34.88
CA VAL A 9 -8.94 -6.09 -33.46
C VAL A 9 -9.84 -4.90 -33.26
N SER A 10 -10.94 -5.09 -32.55
CA SER A 10 -11.82 -4.00 -32.12
C SER A 10 -11.25 -3.37 -30.86
N LEU A 11 -10.85 -2.10 -30.94
CA LEU A 11 -10.22 -1.36 -29.86
C LEU A 11 -11.25 -0.67 -28.94
N PRO A 12 -10.90 -0.37 -27.67
CA PRO A 12 -11.80 0.32 -26.75
C PRO A 12 -12.26 1.72 -27.20
N SER A 13 -11.52 2.33 -28.13
CA SER A 13 -11.87 3.60 -28.79
C SER A 13 -13.09 3.49 -29.73
N GLY A 14 -13.55 2.27 -30.03
CA GLY A 14 -14.59 2.00 -31.03
C GLY A 14 -14.06 1.90 -32.46
N THR A 15 -12.73 1.96 -32.65
CA THR A 15 -12.07 1.73 -33.95
C THR A 15 -11.60 0.29 -34.06
N SER A 16 -11.48 -0.23 -35.29
CA SER A 16 -10.88 -1.54 -35.53
C SER A 16 -9.55 -1.40 -36.29
N THR A 17 -8.58 -2.26 -35.98
CA THR A 17 -7.29 -2.35 -36.67
C THR A 17 -7.02 -3.80 -37.09
N VAL A 18 -6.16 -4.02 -38.08
CA VAL A 18 -5.75 -5.37 -38.49
C VAL A 18 -4.31 -5.60 -38.06
N LEU A 19 -4.08 -6.67 -37.31
CA LEU A 19 -2.79 -7.03 -36.76
C LEU A 19 -2.31 -8.38 -37.29
N SER A 20 -1.09 -8.39 -37.84
CA SER A 20 -0.40 -9.61 -38.22
C SER A 20 0.35 -10.22 -37.03
N ALA A 21 0.01 -11.45 -36.70
CA ALA A 21 0.58 -12.22 -35.59
C ALA A 21 1.09 -13.58 -36.08
N ALA A 22 2.27 -14.00 -35.63
CA ALA A 22 2.74 -15.36 -35.95
C ALA A 22 1.89 -16.38 -35.16
N ARG A 23 1.55 -17.53 -35.74
CA ARG A 23 0.80 -18.58 -35.05
C ARG A 23 1.44 -19.05 -33.73
N CYS A 24 2.77 -19.02 -33.68
CA CYS A 24 3.56 -19.36 -32.51
C CYS A 24 3.71 -18.21 -31.50
N CYS A 25 3.31 -16.98 -31.83
CA CYS A 25 3.40 -15.87 -30.88
C CYS A 25 2.42 -16.08 -29.73
N THR A 26 2.83 -15.65 -28.55
CA THR A 26 2.00 -15.77 -27.35
C THR A 26 0.90 -14.72 -27.37
N ILE A 27 -0.23 -15.00 -26.73
CA ILE A 27 -1.29 -14.01 -26.54
C ILE A 27 -0.75 -12.79 -25.78
N ARG A 28 0.24 -12.96 -24.89
CA ARG A 28 0.95 -11.85 -24.23
C ARG A 28 1.62 -10.89 -25.21
N GLU A 29 2.28 -11.41 -26.24
CA GLU A 29 2.92 -10.60 -27.28
C GLU A 29 1.88 -9.93 -28.18
N LEU A 30 0.81 -10.64 -28.52
CA LEU A 30 -0.33 -10.09 -29.25
C LEU A 30 -0.96 -8.92 -28.47
N LYS A 31 -1.19 -9.07 -27.17
CA LYS A 31 -1.67 -8.00 -26.27
C LYS A 31 -0.78 -6.76 -26.31
N ARG A 32 0.55 -6.93 -26.30
CA ARG A 32 1.47 -5.77 -26.42
C ARG A 32 1.32 -5.04 -27.75
N LYS A 33 1.15 -5.78 -28.85
CA LYS A 33 0.89 -5.18 -30.17
C LYS A 33 -0.44 -4.40 -30.17
N VAL A 34 -1.50 -5.00 -29.63
CA VAL A 34 -2.81 -4.34 -29.51
C VAL A 34 -2.72 -3.08 -28.63
N ALA A 35 -2.00 -3.14 -27.52
CA ALA A 35 -1.80 -2.00 -26.62
C ALA A 35 -1.05 -0.83 -27.30
N ALA A 36 -0.09 -1.14 -28.16
CA ALA A 36 0.63 -0.12 -28.94
C ALA A 36 -0.31 0.60 -29.93
N GLU A 37 -1.21 -0.14 -30.59
CA GLU A 37 -2.21 0.41 -31.51
C GLU A 37 -3.33 1.20 -30.79
N ALA A 38 -3.63 0.85 -29.53
CA ALA A 38 -4.69 1.50 -28.75
C ALA A 38 -4.30 2.89 -28.21
N GLU A 39 -3.08 3.38 -28.48
CA GLU A 39 -2.49 4.63 -27.94
C GLU A 39 -2.70 4.79 -26.42
N SER A 40 -2.78 3.68 -25.67
CA SER A 40 -3.06 3.72 -24.25
C SER A 40 -1.79 4.10 -23.48
N SER A 41 -1.57 5.40 -23.26
CA SER A 41 -0.52 5.91 -22.37
C SER A 41 -0.93 5.67 -20.91
N GLY A 42 -0.36 4.66 -20.24
CA GLY A 42 -0.53 4.37 -18.81
C GLY A 42 -0.82 2.89 -18.50
N GLN A 43 -0.91 2.54 -17.20
CA GLN A 43 -1.24 1.21 -16.63
C GLN A 43 -2.64 0.70 -17.03
N VAL A 44 -2.89 0.55 -18.32
CA VAL A 44 -4.14 0.02 -18.86
C VAL A 44 -3.92 -1.47 -19.16
N VAL A 45 -4.66 -2.33 -18.47
CA VAL A 45 -4.68 -3.76 -18.78
C VAL A 45 -5.70 -3.95 -19.91
N LEU A 46 -5.30 -4.66 -20.96
CA LEU A 46 -6.21 -5.04 -22.04
C LEU A 46 -6.56 -6.52 -21.89
N THR A 47 -7.85 -6.80 -21.80
CA THR A 47 -8.38 -8.15 -21.94
C THR A 47 -8.74 -8.36 -23.40
N LEU A 48 -8.17 -9.40 -24.02
CA LEU A 48 -8.55 -9.78 -25.39
C LEU A 48 -9.57 -10.89 -25.31
N VAL A 49 -10.67 -10.72 -26.05
CA VAL A 49 -11.76 -11.68 -26.13
C VAL A 49 -11.82 -12.19 -27.56
N ALA A 50 -11.85 -13.52 -27.70
CA ALA A 50 -11.99 -14.22 -28.97
C ALA A 50 -13.40 -14.05 -29.57
N PRO A 51 -13.60 -14.37 -30.87
CA PRO A 51 -14.91 -14.24 -31.52
C PRO A 51 -16.02 -15.07 -30.87
N ASP A 52 -15.67 -16.16 -30.20
CA ASP A 52 -16.58 -17.05 -29.47
C ASP A 52 -16.96 -16.51 -28.08
N GLY A 53 -16.40 -15.37 -27.67
CA GLY A 53 -16.64 -14.74 -26.37
C GLY A 53 -15.68 -15.21 -25.27
N CYS A 54 -14.72 -16.09 -25.56
CA CYS A 54 -13.75 -16.57 -24.57
C CYS A 54 -12.63 -15.55 -24.34
N VAL A 55 -12.22 -15.38 -23.08
CA VAL A 55 -11.04 -14.57 -22.74
C VAL A 55 -9.77 -15.32 -23.14
N LEU A 56 -8.89 -14.62 -23.87
CA LEU A 56 -7.63 -15.18 -24.33
C LEU A 56 -6.58 -15.15 -23.21
N GLU A 57 -6.20 -16.33 -22.70
CA GLU A 57 -5.14 -16.49 -21.71
C GLU A 57 -3.75 -16.09 -22.26
N GLU A 58 -2.90 -15.46 -21.44
CA GLU A 58 -1.62 -14.91 -21.92
C GLU A 58 -0.54 -15.95 -22.23
N GLY A 59 -0.63 -17.14 -21.61
CA GLY A 59 0.37 -18.20 -21.70
C GLY A 59 0.23 -19.12 -22.92
N GLN A 60 -0.89 -19.08 -23.63
CA GLN A 60 -1.11 -19.88 -24.84
C GLN A 60 -0.61 -19.13 -26.09
N SER A 61 -0.33 -19.89 -27.15
CA SER A 61 -0.04 -19.31 -28.47
C SER A 61 -1.34 -18.91 -29.17
N VAL A 62 -1.23 -18.05 -30.18
CA VAL A 62 -2.35 -17.68 -31.06
C VAL A 62 -3.01 -18.91 -31.68
N GLU A 63 -2.22 -19.92 -32.06
CA GLU A 63 -2.74 -21.18 -32.58
C GLU A 63 -3.45 -22.03 -31.52
N ALA A 64 -2.90 -22.12 -30.29
CA ALA A 64 -3.53 -22.85 -29.20
C ALA A 64 -4.84 -22.19 -28.73
N ALA A 65 -4.94 -20.87 -28.87
CA ALA A 65 -6.15 -20.09 -28.66
C ALA A 65 -7.23 -20.28 -29.74
N GLY A 66 -6.94 -21.05 -30.81
CA GLY A 66 -7.90 -21.31 -31.89
C GLY A 66 -8.17 -20.12 -32.80
N LEU A 67 -7.30 -19.11 -32.81
CA LEU A 67 -7.47 -17.93 -33.66
C LEU A 67 -7.04 -18.22 -35.11
N HIS A 68 -7.91 -17.83 -36.04
CA HIS A 68 -7.74 -18.01 -37.47
C HIS A 68 -7.65 -16.69 -38.22
N ASP A 69 -7.22 -16.78 -39.48
CA ASP A 69 -7.08 -15.62 -40.35
C ASP A 69 -8.44 -14.96 -40.59
N GLY A 70 -8.53 -13.65 -40.37
CA GLY A 70 -9.76 -12.86 -40.45
C GLY A 70 -10.62 -12.82 -39.18
N ASP A 71 -10.23 -13.53 -38.11
CA ASP A 71 -10.98 -13.51 -36.86
C ASP A 71 -11.00 -12.13 -36.22
N THR A 72 -12.14 -11.78 -35.62
CA THR A 72 -12.30 -10.51 -34.91
C THR A 72 -12.17 -10.71 -33.41
N ILE A 73 -11.08 -10.22 -32.84
CA ILE A 73 -10.86 -10.16 -31.40
C ILE A 73 -11.29 -8.79 -30.85
N THR A 74 -11.86 -8.78 -29.66
CA THR A 74 -12.28 -7.55 -28.98
C THR A 74 -11.31 -7.23 -27.86
N ALA A 75 -10.70 -6.05 -27.90
CA ALA A 75 -9.87 -5.52 -26.83
C ALA A 75 -10.73 -4.69 -25.88
N ILE A 76 -10.84 -5.14 -24.65
CA ILE A 76 -11.59 -4.46 -23.60
C ILE A 76 -10.59 -3.75 -22.69
N LYS A 77 -10.83 -2.46 -22.46
CA LYS A 77 -10.07 -1.67 -21.50
C LYS A 77 -10.49 -2.08 -20.09
N THR A 78 -9.67 -2.85 -19.42
CA THR A 78 -9.87 -3.20 -18.02
C THR A 78 -8.95 -2.33 -17.16
N GLN A 79 -9.53 -1.61 -16.20
CA GLN A 79 -8.71 -1.02 -15.15
C GLN A 79 -8.22 -2.15 -14.25
N ALA A 80 -6.96 -2.06 -13.80
CA ALA A 80 -6.43 -3.05 -12.87
C ALA A 80 -7.33 -3.13 -11.63
N PRO A 81 -7.56 -4.34 -11.06
CA PRO A 81 -8.33 -4.49 -9.85
C PRO A 81 -7.71 -3.63 -8.74
N GLN A 82 -8.52 -2.83 -8.04
CA GLN A 82 -8.04 -2.13 -6.85
C GLN A 82 -8.38 -2.97 -5.64
N MET A 83 -7.35 -3.35 -4.88
CA MET A 83 -7.49 -4.14 -3.68
C MET A 83 -7.10 -3.31 -2.45
N ALA A 84 -7.96 -3.36 -1.44
CA ALA A 84 -7.74 -2.80 -0.12
C ALA A 84 -7.72 -3.93 0.91
N ALA A 85 -6.98 -3.73 1.99
CA ALA A 85 -6.79 -4.71 3.06
C ALA A 85 -7.00 -4.03 4.41
N THR A 86 -7.71 -4.67 5.33
CA THR A 86 -7.70 -4.25 6.73
C THR A 86 -6.43 -4.75 7.42
N THR A 87 -5.78 -3.88 8.18
CA THR A 87 -4.55 -4.22 8.89
C THR A 87 -4.79 -4.23 10.38
N LYS A 88 -4.37 -5.26 11.12
CA LYS A 88 -4.40 -5.23 12.58
C LYS A 88 -3.14 -4.52 13.08
N ARG A 89 -3.15 -3.19 13.18
CA ARG A 89 -2.00 -2.42 13.70
C ARG A 89 -2.08 -2.39 15.23
N THR A 90 -1.72 -3.49 15.90
CA THR A 90 -1.85 -3.63 17.36
C THR A 90 -1.01 -2.61 18.11
N ASN A 91 -1.61 -1.77 18.98
CA ASN A 91 -0.91 -1.22 20.17
C ASN A 91 -1.75 -0.55 21.27
N LEU A 92 -3.08 -0.73 21.35
CA LEU A 92 -3.85 -0.24 22.52
C LEU A 92 -4.71 -1.34 23.14
N GLY A 93 -4.74 -1.37 24.48
CA GLY A 93 -5.30 -2.39 25.37
C GLY A 93 -6.81 -2.66 25.27
N ARG A 94 -7.45 -2.36 24.14
CA ARG A 94 -8.68 -3.00 23.68
C ARG A 94 -8.36 -3.69 22.36
N VAL A 95 -7.81 -4.90 22.46
CA VAL A 95 -7.76 -5.85 21.35
C VAL A 95 -9.21 -6.12 20.95
N LEU A 96 -9.69 -5.52 19.86
CA LEU A 96 -10.82 -6.11 19.17
C LEU A 96 -10.33 -7.44 18.60
N PRO A 97 -11.02 -8.56 18.85
CA PRO A 97 -10.58 -9.90 18.43
C PRO A 97 -10.71 -10.13 16.92
N MET A 98 -10.77 -9.06 16.12
CA MET A 98 -10.92 -9.12 14.67
C MET A 98 -9.57 -9.42 14.01
N ASN A 99 -9.64 -10.18 12.93
CA ASN A 99 -8.53 -10.50 12.05
C ASN A 99 -8.63 -9.66 10.75
N GLY A 100 -7.76 -9.92 9.78
CA GLY A 100 -7.71 -9.17 8.52
C GLY A 100 -8.77 -9.58 7.50
N ALA A 101 -9.10 -8.67 6.60
CA ALA A 101 -9.96 -8.90 5.45
C ALA A 101 -9.42 -8.16 4.23
N PHE A 102 -9.79 -8.62 3.06
CA PHE A 102 -9.53 -7.95 1.79
C PHE A 102 -10.84 -7.56 1.12
N ALA A 103 -10.78 -6.50 0.32
CA ALA A 103 -11.82 -6.15 -0.62
C ALA A 103 -11.17 -5.73 -1.94
N THR A 104 -11.68 -6.26 -3.05
CA THR A 104 -11.23 -5.91 -4.40
C THR A 104 -12.39 -5.39 -5.22
N CYS A 105 -12.22 -4.20 -5.82
CA CYS A 105 -13.13 -3.74 -6.86
C CYS A 105 -12.52 -3.93 -8.24
N PHE A 106 -13.36 -4.36 -9.17
CA PHE A 106 -13.04 -4.51 -10.58
C PHE A 106 -13.72 -3.38 -11.36
N PRO A 107 -13.01 -2.28 -11.71
CA PRO A 107 -13.64 -1.03 -12.14
C PRO A 107 -14.34 -1.03 -13.52
N GLY A 108 -14.64 -2.21 -14.09
CA GLY A 108 -15.44 -2.38 -15.30
C GLY A 108 -16.67 -3.28 -15.13
N CYS A 109 -16.75 -4.05 -14.04
CA CYS A 109 -17.78 -5.09 -13.87
C CYS A 109 -18.79 -4.77 -12.76
N ASN A 110 -18.67 -3.60 -12.10
CA ASN A 110 -19.44 -3.24 -10.91
C ASN A 110 -19.43 -4.34 -9.83
N LEU A 111 -18.31 -5.05 -9.77
CA LEU A 111 -18.11 -6.15 -8.85
C LEU A 111 -17.11 -5.73 -7.77
N VAL A 112 -17.55 -5.82 -6.53
CA VAL A 112 -16.70 -5.85 -5.36
C VAL A 112 -16.75 -7.24 -4.77
N VAL A 113 -15.59 -7.83 -4.50
CA VAL A 113 -15.45 -9.09 -3.80
C VAL A 113 -14.70 -8.82 -2.51
N ALA A 114 -15.25 -9.26 -1.37
CA ALA A 114 -14.59 -9.20 -0.08
C ALA A 114 -14.43 -10.62 0.49
N TRP A 115 -13.35 -10.85 1.23
CA TRP A 115 -13.07 -12.12 1.90
C TRP A 115 -12.16 -11.93 3.12
N GLY A 116 -12.03 -12.97 3.94
CA GLY A 116 -11.35 -12.92 5.24
C GLY A 116 -12.35 -12.85 6.39
N ASP A 117 -11.97 -12.22 7.50
CA ASP A 117 -12.84 -12.12 8.69
C ASP A 117 -14.14 -11.34 8.37
N PRO A 118 -15.33 -11.97 8.50
CA PRO A 118 -16.60 -11.30 8.26
C PRO A 118 -16.82 -10.07 9.15
N GLU A 119 -16.34 -10.10 10.39
CA GLU A 119 -16.45 -8.95 11.30
C GLU A 119 -15.59 -7.77 10.82
N ALA A 120 -14.44 -8.05 10.20
CA ALA A 120 -13.55 -7.02 9.65
C ALA A 120 -13.97 -6.54 8.24
N GLY A 121 -15.12 -6.99 7.72
CA GLY A 121 -15.62 -6.62 6.40
C GLY A 121 -15.26 -7.59 5.28
N GLY A 122 -14.86 -8.82 5.61
CA GLY A 122 -14.68 -9.92 4.66
C GLY A 122 -15.97 -10.41 4.01
N ASP A 123 -17.14 -9.87 4.38
CA ASP A 123 -18.41 -10.09 3.69
C ASP A 123 -19.07 -8.74 3.37
N CYS A 124 -19.28 -8.46 2.07
CA CYS A 124 -19.96 -7.26 1.57
C CYS A 124 -21.35 -7.54 0.96
N SER A 125 -21.88 -8.77 1.09
CA SER A 125 -23.16 -9.21 0.50
C SER A 125 -24.33 -8.28 0.85
N ARG A 126 -24.35 -7.73 2.06
CA ARG A 126 -25.40 -6.81 2.55
C ARG A 126 -25.42 -5.46 1.84
N VAL A 127 -24.31 -5.05 1.24
CA VAL A 127 -24.16 -3.77 0.54
C VAL A 127 -23.84 -3.93 -0.94
N GLN A 128 -23.81 -5.17 -1.47
CA GLN A 128 -23.39 -5.47 -2.84
C GLN A 128 -24.20 -4.71 -3.89
N GLU A 129 -25.51 -4.61 -3.72
CA GLU A 129 -26.38 -3.85 -4.63
C GLU A 129 -26.07 -2.35 -4.66
N GLN A 130 -25.46 -1.82 -3.60
CA GLN A 130 -25.06 -0.41 -3.50
C GLN A 130 -23.65 -0.17 -4.09
N LEU A 131 -22.81 -1.19 -4.19
CA LEU A 131 -21.41 -1.09 -4.65
C LEU A 131 -21.32 -1.04 -6.19
N GLN A 132 -21.98 -0.07 -6.79
CA GLN A 132 -22.02 0.15 -8.24
C GLN A 132 -21.07 1.28 -8.65
N ASN A 133 -20.28 1.07 -9.70
CA ASN A 133 -19.31 2.03 -10.24
C ASN A 133 -18.30 2.55 -9.19
N VAL A 134 -17.80 1.65 -8.34
CA VAL A 134 -16.79 1.97 -7.32
C VAL A 134 -15.52 2.52 -7.97
N GLN A 135 -15.06 3.68 -7.50
CA GLN A 135 -13.86 4.36 -7.98
C GLN A 135 -12.64 4.12 -7.09
N GLN A 136 -12.87 3.99 -5.79
CA GLN A 136 -11.82 3.82 -4.79
C GLN A 136 -12.37 3.07 -3.58
N ILE A 137 -11.59 2.14 -3.03
CA ILE A 137 -11.83 1.52 -1.72
C ILE A 137 -10.72 1.96 -0.76
N GLN A 138 -11.10 2.30 0.47
CA GLN A 138 -10.20 2.55 1.59
C GLN A 138 -10.57 1.65 2.76
N ALA A 139 -9.59 1.32 3.60
CA ALA A 139 -9.75 0.41 4.73
C ALA A 139 -9.20 1.01 6.04
N THR A 140 -9.86 0.71 7.14
CA THR A 140 -9.34 0.84 8.52
C THR A 140 -8.90 -0.54 9.02
N ASP A 141 -8.62 -0.70 10.32
CA ASP A 141 -8.24 -2.00 10.88
C ASP A 141 -9.38 -3.04 10.85
N GLY A 142 -10.64 -2.64 10.60
CA GLY A 142 -11.77 -3.59 10.58
C GLY A 142 -13.00 -3.16 9.79
N ALA A 143 -12.87 -2.17 8.90
CA ALA A 143 -13.97 -1.74 8.04
C ALA A 143 -13.45 -1.15 6.73
N PHE A 144 -14.34 -1.10 5.74
CA PHE A 144 -14.09 -0.55 4.42
C PHE A 144 -15.05 0.59 4.08
N ALA A 145 -14.58 1.50 3.23
CA ALA A 145 -15.37 2.56 2.64
C ALA A 145 -15.07 2.66 1.14
N ALA A 146 -16.11 2.59 0.31
CA ALA A 146 -16.03 2.73 -1.14
C ALA A 146 -16.59 4.08 -1.58
N ILE A 147 -15.85 4.81 -2.41
CA ILE A 147 -16.32 6.00 -3.12
C ILE A 147 -16.91 5.55 -4.46
N LEU A 148 -18.18 5.88 -4.71
CA LEU A 148 -18.85 5.59 -5.98
C LEU A 148 -18.62 6.72 -7.00
N ALA A 149 -18.88 6.46 -8.28
CA ALA A 149 -18.72 7.43 -9.36
C ALA A 149 -19.58 8.72 -9.19
N ASP A 150 -20.68 8.65 -8.45
CA ASP A 150 -21.52 9.82 -8.14
C ASP A 150 -21.00 10.63 -6.91
N GLY A 151 -19.90 10.18 -6.30
CA GLY A 151 -19.30 10.77 -5.11
C GLY A 151 -20.03 10.43 -3.81
N SER A 152 -20.96 9.47 -3.80
CA SER A 152 -21.50 8.89 -2.57
C SER A 152 -20.54 7.85 -1.98
N VAL A 153 -20.75 7.51 -0.70
CA VAL A 153 -19.91 6.53 0.02
C VAL A 153 -20.77 5.39 0.55
N VAL A 154 -20.27 4.17 0.36
CA VAL A 154 -20.83 2.93 0.93
C VAL A 154 -19.80 2.33 1.88
N THR A 155 -20.23 1.93 3.08
CA THR A 155 -19.35 1.36 4.10
C THR A 155 -19.82 -0.03 4.54
N TRP A 156 -18.88 -0.89 4.94
CA TRP A 156 -19.17 -2.21 5.50
C TRP A 156 -18.03 -2.69 6.42
N GLY A 157 -18.26 -3.81 7.11
CA GLY A 157 -17.38 -4.32 8.17
C GLY A 157 -17.85 -3.91 9.57
N HIS A 158 -16.94 -3.90 10.53
CA HIS A 158 -17.30 -3.69 11.93
C HIS A 158 -17.82 -2.28 12.17
N GLU A 159 -18.89 -2.16 12.97
CA GLU A 159 -19.58 -0.88 13.20
C GLU A 159 -18.64 0.18 13.80
N TRP A 160 -17.81 -0.22 14.78
CA TRP A 160 -16.97 0.70 15.55
C TRP A 160 -15.84 1.37 14.74
N PRO A 161 -15.00 0.66 13.93
CA PRO A 161 -13.98 1.30 13.11
C PRO A 161 -14.53 1.96 11.83
N GLY A 162 -15.86 2.09 11.69
CA GLY A 162 -16.46 2.88 10.61
C GLY A 162 -17.21 2.09 9.54
N GLY A 163 -17.53 0.82 9.79
CA GLY A 163 -18.41 0.03 8.94
C GLY A 163 -19.86 0.55 8.96
N ASP A 164 -20.26 1.25 10.02
CA ASP A 164 -21.56 1.94 10.10
C ASP A 164 -21.41 3.46 9.93
N SER A 165 -21.82 3.96 8.77
CA SER A 165 -21.85 5.38 8.42
C SER A 165 -23.25 6.02 8.51
N ARG A 166 -24.29 5.29 8.97
CA ARG A 166 -25.70 5.75 8.93
C ARG A 166 -25.92 7.13 9.55
N LYS A 167 -25.19 7.45 10.62
CA LYS A 167 -25.28 8.75 11.32
C LYS A 167 -24.80 9.94 10.48
N VAL A 168 -23.89 9.70 9.55
CA VAL A 168 -23.30 10.73 8.68
C VAL A 168 -23.64 10.55 7.19
N GLN A 169 -24.41 9.52 6.83
CA GLN A 169 -24.67 9.13 5.45
C GLN A 169 -25.23 10.27 4.58
N ALA A 170 -26.07 11.13 5.15
CA ALA A 170 -26.62 12.28 4.45
C ALA A 170 -25.53 13.30 4.02
N GLN A 171 -24.42 13.36 4.75
CA GLN A 171 -23.28 14.25 4.49
C GLN A 171 -22.25 13.64 3.54
N LEU A 172 -22.22 12.31 3.38
CA LEU A 172 -21.29 11.58 2.50
C LEU A 172 -21.73 11.65 1.02
N ARG A 173 -21.75 12.88 0.49
CA ARG A 173 -22.07 13.19 -0.91
C ARG A 173 -21.02 14.10 -1.50
N HIS A 174 -20.73 13.91 -2.79
CA HIS A 174 -19.67 14.60 -3.51
C HIS A 174 -18.29 14.44 -2.85
N VAL A 175 -18.04 13.25 -2.29
CA VAL A 175 -16.75 12.88 -1.71
C VAL A 175 -15.74 12.68 -2.83
N LYS A 176 -14.57 13.29 -2.68
CA LYS A 176 -13.45 13.17 -3.62
C LYS A 176 -12.37 12.20 -3.13
N GLN A 177 -12.18 12.13 -1.82
CA GLN A 177 -11.12 11.35 -1.21
C GLN A 177 -11.54 10.89 0.19
N ILE A 178 -11.09 9.70 0.58
CA ILE A 178 -11.20 9.18 1.94
C ILE A 178 -9.78 8.91 2.45
N GLN A 179 -9.53 9.27 3.70
CA GLN A 179 -8.37 8.87 4.48
C GLN A 179 -8.82 8.04 5.68
N ALA A 180 -7.96 7.15 6.16
CA ALA A 180 -8.27 6.23 7.25
C ALA A 180 -7.14 6.22 8.30
N THR A 181 -7.52 6.30 9.58
CA THR A 181 -6.66 5.86 10.69
C THR A 181 -6.96 4.38 10.97
N ALA A 182 -6.42 3.83 12.06
CA ALA A 182 -6.75 2.46 12.45
C ALA A 182 -8.24 2.24 12.70
N THR A 183 -8.99 3.28 13.10
CA THR A 183 -10.35 3.11 13.62
C THR A 183 -11.35 4.15 13.13
N THR A 184 -10.93 5.10 12.30
CA THR A 184 -11.76 6.23 11.90
C THR A 184 -11.50 6.57 10.43
N PHE A 185 -12.53 6.97 9.71
CA PHE A 185 -12.44 7.51 8.36
C PHE A 185 -12.65 9.02 8.36
N ALA A 186 -12.03 9.70 7.39
CA ALA A 186 -12.25 11.11 7.08
C ALA A 186 -12.43 11.28 5.57
N ALA A 187 -13.61 11.77 5.15
CA ALA A 187 -13.93 12.05 3.76
C ALA A 187 -13.78 13.55 3.46
N ILE A 188 -13.02 13.89 2.43
CA ILE A 188 -12.94 15.25 1.87
C ILE A 188 -14.01 15.39 0.79
N ARG A 189 -14.93 16.33 0.97
CA ARG A 189 -15.98 16.66 0.01
C ARG A 189 -15.49 17.65 -1.03
N ALA A 190 -16.21 17.74 -2.16
CA ALA A 190 -15.87 18.62 -3.27
C ALA A 190 -15.81 20.11 -2.90
N ASP A 191 -16.54 20.52 -1.86
CA ASP A 191 -16.55 21.86 -1.28
C ASP A 191 -15.43 22.11 -0.25
N GLY A 192 -14.53 21.15 -0.06
CA GLY A 192 -13.42 21.22 0.89
C GLY A 192 -13.83 21.02 2.36
N SER A 193 -15.08 20.62 2.65
CA SER A 193 -15.49 20.22 3.99
C SER A 193 -15.13 18.77 4.28
N VAL A 194 -14.92 18.44 5.56
CA VAL A 194 -14.56 17.08 6.00
C VAL A 194 -15.67 16.46 6.83
N VAL A 195 -16.00 15.20 6.52
CA VAL A 195 -16.93 14.37 7.28
C VAL A 195 -16.17 13.18 7.83
N THR A 196 -16.30 12.91 9.13
CA THR A 196 -15.58 11.81 9.79
C THR A 196 -16.53 10.85 10.48
N TRP A 197 -16.21 9.56 10.46
CA TRP A 197 -17.01 8.52 11.12
C TRP A 197 -16.14 7.33 11.53
N GLY A 198 -16.70 6.44 12.35
CA GLY A 198 -15.97 5.34 12.99
C GLY A 198 -15.80 5.58 14.48
N GLY A 199 -14.60 5.30 15.00
CA GLY A 199 -14.26 5.25 16.42
C GLY A 199 -14.65 6.49 17.23
N ALA A 200 -14.49 6.39 18.55
CA ALA A 200 -15.17 7.23 19.55
C ALA A 200 -14.84 8.74 19.55
N HIS A 201 -14.09 9.27 18.59
CA HIS A 201 -13.59 10.64 18.61
C HIS A 201 -14.01 11.40 17.35
N HIS A 202 -15.27 11.80 17.31
CA HIS A 202 -15.78 12.72 16.30
C HIS A 202 -15.26 14.15 16.59
N PRO A 203 -14.88 14.93 15.57
CA PRO A 203 -14.38 16.29 15.68
C PRO A 203 -15.50 17.29 16.00
N LYS A 204 -16.40 17.01 16.95
CA LYS A 204 -17.49 17.94 17.31
C LYS A 204 -16.94 19.33 17.66
N ASP A 205 -15.77 19.37 18.29
CA ASP A 205 -15.13 20.60 18.74
C ASP A 205 -14.37 21.34 17.63
N VAL A 206 -14.03 20.67 16.51
CA VAL A 206 -13.29 21.27 15.39
C VAL A 206 -14.02 21.21 14.05
N GLN A 207 -15.26 20.73 14.01
CA GLN A 207 -16.06 20.55 12.78
C GLN A 207 -16.19 21.86 11.98
N ASP A 208 -16.33 22.99 12.68
CA ASP A 208 -16.40 24.31 12.02
C ASP A 208 -15.07 24.75 11.40
N GLN A 209 -13.95 24.20 11.88
CA GLN A 209 -12.61 24.46 11.35
C GLN A 209 -12.28 23.58 10.13
N LEU A 210 -12.97 22.45 9.96
CA LEU A 210 -12.80 21.49 8.87
C LEU A 210 -13.47 21.96 7.56
N ARG A 211 -13.12 23.15 7.11
CA ARG A 211 -13.57 23.76 5.84
C ARG A 211 -12.36 24.25 5.05
N LYS A 212 -12.47 24.20 3.72
CA LYS A 212 -11.37 24.55 2.80
C LYS A 212 -10.13 23.69 3.06
N ILE A 213 -10.35 22.39 3.26
CA ILE A 213 -9.27 21.41 3.43
C ILE A 213 -8.84 20.94 2.06
N HIS A 214 -7.53 21.00 1.80
CA HIS A 214 -6.96 20.47 0.56
C HIS A 214 -6.32 19.09 0.75
N GLN A 215 -5.79 18.79 1.94
CA GLN A 215 -5.10 17.55 2.23
C GLN A 215 -5.34 17.08 3.67
N ILE A 216 -5.46 15.76 3.87
CA ILE A 216 -5.51 15.11 5.18
C ILE A 216 -4.40 14.08 5.25
N GLN A 217 -3.67 14.07 6.37
CA GLN A 217 -2.73 13.02 6.74
C GLN A 217 -3.23 12.31 8.01
N SER A 218 -2.98 11.01 8.10
CA SER A 218 -3.45 10.15 9.19
C SER A 218 -2.27 9.53 9.94
N SER A 219 -2.28 9.62 11.27
CA SER A 219 -1.51 8.75 12.15
C SER A 219 -2.31 7.49 12.47
N HIS A 220 -1.80 6.66 13.39
CA HIS A 220 -2.56 5.51 13.88
C HIS A 220 -3.89 5.92 14.54
N ASN A 221 -3.94 7.07 15.21
CA ASN A 221 -5.03 7.45 16.11
C ASN A 221 -5.65 8.82 15.82
N ALA A 222 -5.03 9.63 14.97
CA ALA A 222 -5.42 11.00 14.74
C ALA A 222 -5.21 11.42 13.28
N PHE A 223 -5.83 12.53 12.91
CA PHE A 223 -5.68 13.17 11.63
C PHE A 223 -5.07 14.56 11.80
N ALA A 224 -4.38 14.99 10.77
CA ALA A 224 -3.96 16.37 10.57
C ALA A 224 -4.41 16.82 9.18
N ALA A 225 -5.17 17.91 9.10
CA ALA A 225 -5.59 18.50 7.83
C ALA A 225 -4.88 19.81 7.56
N ILE A 226 -4.50 20.00 6.30
CA ILE A 226 -3.94 21.25 5.79
C ILE A 226 -5.07 22.03 5.10
N ARG A 227 -5.31 23.25 5.58
CA ARG A 227 -6.28 24.20 5.03
C ARG A 227 -5.69 24.95 3.84
N GLU A 228 -6.54 25.50 2.97
CA GLU A 228 -6.14 26.34 1.82
C GLU A 228 -5.29 27.56 2.21
N ASP A 229 -5.44 28.06 3.45
CA ASP A 229 -4.64 29.16 3.99
C ASP A 229 -3.28 28.69 4.57
N GLY A 230 -2.97 27.40 4.43
CA GLY A 230 -1.74 26.78 4.91
C GLY A 230 -1.71 26.46 6.41
N SER A 231 -2.79 26.71 7.15
CA SER A 231 -2.92 26.33 8.56
C SER A 231 -3.28 24.85 8.74
N VAL A 232 -2.92 24.28 9.90
CA VAL A 232 -3.20 22.88 10.22
C VAL A 232 -4.25 22.76 11.32
N VAL A 233 -5.15 21.79 11.18
CA VAL A 233 -6.10 21.38 12.22
C VAL A 233 -5.87 19.90 12.51
N THR A 234 -5.72 19.55 13.79
CA THR A 234 -5.58 18.16 14.24
C THR A 234 -6.79 17.69 15.03
N TRP A 235 -7.18 16.43 14.85
CA TRP A 235 -8.27 15.80 15.61
C TRP A 235 -8.09 14.29 15.70
N GLY A 236 -8.69 13.64 16.70
CA GLY A 236 -8.59 12.19 16.88
C GLY A 236 -8.57 11.77 18.35
N SER A 237 -8.17 10.53 18.60
CA SER A 237 -8.08 9.99 19.97
C SER A 237 -6.98 10.71 20.77
N TRP A 238 -7.25 11.05 22.04
CA TRP A 238 -6.38 11.80 22.96
C TRP A 238 -6.14 13.28 22.58
N ILE A 239 -7.20 13.98 22.14
CA ILE A 239 -7.15 15.39 21.70
C ILE A 239 -6.38 16.31 22.66
N GLU A 240 -6.47 16.10 23.97
CA GLU A 240 -5.77 16.90 25.00
C GLU A 240 -4.23 16.86 24.89
N ARG A 241 -3.66 15.88 24.19
CA ARG A 241 -2.21 15.72 24.00
C ARG A 241 -1.76 15.78 22.54
N TYR A 242 -2.68 15.76 21.57
CA TYR A 242 -2.42 15.97 20.13
C TYR A 242 -2.76 17.38 19.66
N ASP A 243 -3.20 18.24 20.57
CA ASP A 243 -3.61 19.59 20.21
C ASP A 243 -2.44 20.35 19.55
N SER A 244 -2.72 20.91 18.38
CA SER A 244 -1.80 21.74 17.64
C SER A 244 -1.90 23.21 18.05
N GLU A 245 -2.81 23.60 18.96
CA GLU A 245 -2.97 25.00 19.40
C GLU A 245 -1.64 25.62 19.89
N GLU A 246 -0.79 24.89 20.63
CA GLU A 246 0.51 25.41 21.08
C GLU A 246 1.47 25.74 19.93
N VAL A 247 1.37 25.01 18.82
CA VAL A 247 2.25 25.15 17.65
C VAL A 247 1.55 25.81 16.45
N ARG A 248 0.28 26.20 16.60
CA ARG A 248 -0.61 26.66 15.52
C ARG A 248 -0.03 27.83 14.73
N GLU A 249 0.54 28.81 15.43
CA GLU A 249 1.16 29.97 14.78
C GLU A 249 2.39 29.60 13.95
N ARG A 250 3.02 28.46 14.25
CA ARG A 250 4.20 27.93 13.53
C ARG A 250 3.81 27.01 12.37
N LEU A 251 2.62 26.40 12.41
CA LEU A 251 2.11 25.51 11.35
C LEU A 251 1.49 26.33 10.20
N ARG A 252 2.33 27.08 9.50
CA ARG A 252 1.95 27.85 8.31
C ARG A 252 2.74 27.37 7.10
N ASN A 253 2.09 27.27 5.94
CA ASN A 253 2.70 26.80 4.69
C ASN A 253 3.27 25.38 4.83
N VAL A 254 2.53 24.48 5.48
CA VAL A 254 2.93 23.07 5.61
C VAL A 254 2.92 22.40 4.24
N GLN A 255 4.02 21.73 3.89
CA GLN A 255 4.15 20.96 2.65
C GLN A 255 3.84 19.49 2.86
N GLU A 256 4.29 18.92 3.97
CA GLU A 256 4.17 17.50 4.26
C GLU A 256 3.99 17.28 5.75
N ILE A 257 3.19 16.26 6.13
CA ILE A 257 3.03 15.83 7.51
C ILE A 257 3.30 14.33 7.57
N GLN A 258 4.18 13.95 8.49
CA GLN A 258 4.50 12.57 8.83
C GLN A 258 4.06 12.28 10.26
N ALA A 259 3.80 11.02 10.57
CA ALA A 259 3.25 10.62 11.85
C ALA A 259 3.88 9.36 12.43
N THR A 260 4.08 9.35 13.74
CA THR A 260 4.30 8.13 14.52
C THR A 260 2.96 7.61 15.06
N THR A 261 2.98 6.59 15.93
CA THR A 261 1.76 6.18 16.66
C THR A 261 1.23 7.25 17.62
N GLY A 262 2.09 8.20 18.01
CA GLY A 262 1.90 9.14 19.11
C GLY A 262 2.14 10.62 18.78
N ALA A 263 2.67 10.95 17.60
CA ALA A 263 3.09 12.31 17.29
C ALA A 263 3.00 12.62 15.79
N PHE A 264 3.06 13.90 15.47
CA PHE A 264 3.17 14.41 14.11
C PHE A 264 4.41 15.29 13.95
N ALA A 265 4.94 15.32 12.74
CA ALA A 265 5.98 16.23 12.31
C ALA A 265 5.61 16.84 10.95
N ALA A 266 5.58 18.16 10.86
CA ALA A 266 5.30 18.90 9.64
C ALA A 266 6.58 19.49 9.06
N ILE A 267 6.78 19.32 7.75
CA ILE A 267 7.78 20.05 6.96
C ILE A 267 7.12 21.33 6.45
N LEU A 268 7.69 22.48 6.78
CA LEU A 268 7.21 23.78 6.32
C LEU A 268 7.85 24.16 4.96
N ALA A 269 7.24 25.12 4.26
CA ALA A 269 7.74 25.58 2.96
C ALA A 269 9.14 26.21 2.98
N ASP A 270 9.63 26.64 4.15
CA ASP A 270 11.00 27.12 4.35
C ASP A 270 11.99 25.98 4.66
N GLY A 271 11.52 24.72 4.65
CA GLY A 271 12.30 23.53 4.96
C GLY A 271 12.55 23.30 6.45
N SER A 272 11.96 24.08 7.36
CA SER A 272 12.00 23.82 8.80
C SER A 272 10.95 22.78 9.21
N VAL A 273 11.08 22.24 10.43
CA VAL A 273 10.18 21.21 10.97
C VAL A 273 9.54 21.67 12.27
N VAL A 274 8.25 21.37 12.40
CA VAL A 274 7.48 21.53 13.64
C VAL A 274 6.92 20.18 14.02
N ALA A 275 7.21 19.71 15.25
CA ALA A 275 6.65 18.48 15.81
C ALA A 275 5.68 18.81 16.96
N TRP A 276 4.66 17.97 17.12
CA TRP A 276 3.70 18.05 18.22
C TRP A 276 3.12 16.66 18.53
N GLY A 277 2.49 16.52 19.70
CA GLY A 277 1.99 15.24 20.22
C GLY A 277 2.80 14.73 21.41
N PHE A 278 2.80 13.42 21.63
CA PHE A 278 3.53 12.79 22.74
C PHE A 278 5.05 12.98 22.59
N SER A 279 5.68 13.66 23.56
CA SER A 279 7.11 13.98 23.54
C SER A 279 7.99 12.72 23.48
N ASP A 280 7.59 11.64 24.15
CA ASP A 280 8.25 10.32 24.14
C ASP A 280 8.02 9.55 22.82
N LYS A 281 7.20 10.07 21.91
CA LYS A 281 6.91 9.51 20.58
C LYS A 281 7.32 10.43 19.44
N GLY A 282 8.16 11.43 19.71
CA GLY A 282 8.69 12.37 18.71
C GLY A 282 7.95 13.70 18.61
N GLY A 283 7.00 13.98 19.51
CA GLY A 283 6.23 15.23 19.52
C GLY A 283 6.99 16.47 19.99
N ASP A 284 8.24 16.33 20.44
CA ASP A 284 9.12 17.45 20.78
C ASP A 284 10.47 17.32 20.05
N CYS A 285 10.76 18.26 19.15
CA CYS A 285 12.01 18.34 18.41
C CYS A 285 12.91 19.51 18.84
N LYS A 286 12.62 20.23 19.94
CA LYS A 286 13.37 21.44 20.37
C LYS A 286 14.87 21.20 20.53
N LYS A 287 15.27 20.00 20.97
CA LYS A 287 16.69 19.62 21.13
C LYS A 287 17.47 19.57 19.82
N VAL A 288 16.79 19.31 18.71
CA VAL A 288 17.39 19.18 17.37
C VAL A 288 16.88 20.24 16.40
N GLU A 289 16.07 21.19 16.88
CA GLU A 289 15.38 22.19 16.06
C GLU A 289 16.34 23.06 15.25
N SER A 290 17.53 23.38 15.77
CA SER A 290 18.55 24.14 15.04
C SER A 290 19.14 23.38 13.85
N GLN A 291 19.08 22.03 13.88
CA GLN A 291 19.57 21.16 12.82
C GLN A 291 18.49 20.87 11.78
N LEU A 292 17.20 20.98 12.13
CA LEU A 292 16.08 20.74 11.21
C LEU A 292 15.83 21.96 10.30
N ARG A 293 16.72 22.15 9.33
CA ARG A 293 16.65 23.19 8.28
C ARG A 293 16.87 22.54 6.93
N ASN A 294 16.15 23.00 5.91
CA ASN A 294 16.17 22.41 4.57
C ASN A 294 15.88 20.91 4.58
N VAL A 295 14.86 20.49 5.34
CA VAL A 295 14.41 19.10 5.38
C VAL A 295 13.70 18.75 4.07
N LYS A 296 14.11 17.64 3.45
CA LYS A 296 13.56 17.14 2.19
C LYS A 296 12.42 16.15 2.42
N HIS A 297 12.57 15.26 3.38
CA HIS A 297 11.58 14.22 3.72
C HIS A 297 11.79 13.74 5.16
N ILE A 298 10.73 13.23 5.80
CA ILE A 298 10.77 12.63 7.14
C ILE A 298 10.27 11.19 7.06
N GLN A 299 11.01 10.25 7.64
CA GLN A 299 10.52 8.89 7.86
C GLN A 299 10.18 8.69 9.35
N ALA A 300 9.19 7.85 9.64
CA ALA A 300 8.73 7.56 11.00
C ALA A 300 8.83 6.06 11.33
N THR A 301 9.22 5.75 12.56
CA THR A 301 8.94 4.46 13.23
C THR A 301 7.68 4.63 14.11
N ASN A 302 7.38 3.66 14.97
CA ASN A 302 6.24 3.80 15.88
C ASN A 302 6.40 4.94 16.89
N ALA A 303 7.64 5.37 17.19
CA ALA A 303 7.93 6.31 18.28
C ALA A 303 9.08 7.31 17.99
N ALA A 304 9.66 7.28 16.80
CA ALA A 304 10.73 8.19 16.40
C ALA A 304 10.57 8.68 14.96
N PHE A 305 11.26 9.78 14.66
CA PHE A 305 11.37 10.36 13.33
C PHE A 305 12.84 10.45 12.91
N ALA A 306 13.08 10.36 11.60
CA ALA A 306 14.36 10.64 10.96
C ALA A 306 14.13 11.57 9.75
N ALA A 307 14.70 12.77 9.80
CA ALA A 307 14.66 13.74 8.73
C ALA A 307 15.89 13.60 7.83
N VAL A 308 15.70 13.56 6.51
CA VAL A 308 16.76 13.68 5.50
C VAL A 308 16.81 15.14 5.04
N LEU A 309 17.97 15.78 5.17
CA LEU A 309 18.20 17.16 4.77
C LEU A 309 18.59 17.25 3.29
N THR A 310 18.52 18.44 2.70
CA THR A 310 18.91 18.68 1.29
C THR A 310 20.38 18.37 0.98
N ASP A 311 21.24 18.43 1.99
CA ASP A 311 22.67 18.05 1.88
C ASP A 311 22.90 16.54 2.05
N GLY A 312 21.84 15.76 2.26
CA GLY A 312 21.88 14.32 2.46
C GLY A 312 22.30 13.88 3.86
N SER A 313 22.44 14.80 4.82
CA SER A 313 22.61 14.46 6.23
C SER A 313 21.29 14.04 6.87
N VAL A 314 21.36 13.37 8.02
CA VAL A 314 20.20 12.87 8.77
C VAL A 314 20.17 13.41 10.18
N VAL A 315 18.97 13.77 10.64
CA VAL A 315 18.69 14.16 12.02
C VAL A 315 17.53 13.31 12.54
N ALA A 316 17.75 12.58 13.63
CA ALA A 316 16.72 11.77 14.29
C ALA A 316 16.28 12.38 15.63
N TRP A 317 15.03 12.14 16.01
CA TRP A 317 14.48 12.50 17.33
C TRP A 317 13.30 11.60 17.72
N GLY A 318 12.92 11.62 18.99
CA GLY A 318 11.88 10.76 19.58
C GLY A 318 12.48 9.71 20.51
N ASP A 319 11.84 8.56 20.62
CA ASP A 319 12.29 7.45 21.47
C ASP A 319 13.64 6.88 20.97
N PRO A 320 14.74 6.95 21.75
CA PRO A 320 16.03 6.40 21.35
C PRO A 320 15.98 4.90 21.04
N ALA A 321 15.16 4.12 21.76
CA ALA A 321 15.02 2.68 21.53
C ALA A 321 14.32 2.37 20.19
N ALA A 322 13.58 3.33 19.63
CA ALA A 322 12.94 3.23 18.33
C ALA A 322 13.70 3.97 17.21
N GLY A 323 14.98 4.31 17.42
CA GLY A 323 15.83 4.99 16.43
C GLY A 323 15.82 6.52 16.51
N GLY A 324 15.28 7.11 17.57
CA GLY A 324 15.28 8.56 17.81
C GLY A 324 16.64 9.17 18.14
N ASP A 325 17.71 8.36 18.16
CA ASP A 325 19.09 8.80 18.31
C ASP A 325 19.99 8.06 17.30
N CYS A 326 20.64 8.81 16.41
CA CYS A 326 21.54 8.30 15.38
C CYS A 326 23.01 8.70 15.60
N ARG A 327 23.37 9.24 16.77
CA ARG A 327 24.73 9.79 17.02
C ARG A 327 25.85 8.76 16.81
N GLU A 328 25.62 7.51 17.21
CA GLU A 328 26.58 6.41 17.05
C GLU A 328 26.90 6.11 15.58
N VAL A 329 25.97 6.39 14.67
CA VAL A 329 26.11 6.08 13.24
C VAL A 329 26.24 7.34 12.38
N GLN A 330 26.21 8.54 12.99
CA GLN A 330 26.15 9.83 12.30
C GLN A 330 27.26 10.02 11.28
N SER A 331 28.49 9.57 11.59
CA SER A 331 29.65 9.69 10.69
C SER A 331 29.51 8.86 9.41
N ARG A 332 28.61 7.86 9.40
CA ARG A 332 28.32 7.01 8.24
C ARG A 332 27.07 7.48 7.47
N LEU A 333 26.24 8.34 8.05
CA LEU A 333 25.00 8.85 7.43
C LEU A 333 25.27 10.08 6.56
N GLY A 334 26.03 9.92 5.48
CA GLY A 334 26.31 10.97 4.50
C GLY A 334 25.72 10.67 3.12
N ASN A 335 25.12 11.68 2.47
CA ASN A 335 24.48 11.54 1.15
C ASN A 335 23.33 10.51 1.13
N VAL A 336 22.51 10.47 2.19
CA VAL A 336 21.35 9.59 2.29
C VAL A 336 20.32 9.93 1.20
N GLN A 337 19.86 8.90 0.49
CA GLN A 337 18.87 9.02 -0.58
C GLN A 337 17.46 8.66 -0.11
N GLN A 338 17.35 7.59 0.70
CA GLN A 338 16.09 7.05 1.19
C GLN A 338 16.28 6.46 2.58
N ILE A 339 15.25 6.57 3.41
CA ILE A 339 15.16 5.87 4.70
C ILE A 339 13.93 4.97 4.65
N GLN A 340 14.06 3.76 5.17
CA GLN A 340 12.96 2.85 5.47
C GLN A 340 12.92 2.58 6.97
N ALA A 341 11.77 2.16 7.49
CA ALA A 341 11.56 1.96 8.91
C ALA A 341 10.82 0.65 9.19
N THR A 342 11.26 -0.07 10.22
CA THR A 342 10.44 -1.05 10.94
C THR A 342 9.67 -0.34 12.05
N HIS A 343 9.02 -1.07 12.96
CA HIS A 343 8.39 -0.44 14.12
C HIS A 343 9.38 0.24 15.07
N PHE A 344 10.65 -0.17 15.08
CA PHE A 344 11.65 0.26 16.07
C PHE A 344 13.04 0.58 15.51
N ALA A 345 13.26 0.46 14.20
CA ALA A 345 14.55 0.73 13.58
C ALA A 345 14.41 1.46 12.24
N PHE A 346 15.50 2.10 11.82
CA PHE A 346 15.63 2.73 10.52
C PHE A 346 16.77 2.08 9.74
N ALA A 347 16.64 2.07 8.41
CA ALA A 347 17.70 1.72 7.47
C ALA A 347 17.78 2.77 6.36
N ALA A 348 18.95 3.39 6.20
CA ALA A 348 19.21 4.40 5.19
C ALA A 348 19.99 3.81 4.01
N ILE A 349 19.54 4.09 2.80
CA ILE A 349 20.28 3.84 1.55
C ILE A 349 21.08 5.10 1.21
N LEU A 350 22.39 4.95 1.09
CA LEU A 350 23.32 6.02 0.75
C LEU A 350 23.48 6.16 -0.78
N ALA A 351 23.99 7.29 -1.25
CA ALA A 351 24.17 7.57 -2.68
C ALA A 351 25.11 6.58 -3.41
N ASP A 352 26.01 5.91 -2.68
CA ASP A 352 26.89 4.86 -3.21
C ASP A 352 26.23 3.47 -3.20
N GLY A 353 24.96 3.37 -2.78
CA GLY A 353 24.20 2.14 -2.68
C GLY A 353 24.53 1.28 -1.46
N SER A 354 25.33 1.78 -0.51
CA SER A 354 25.52 1.12 0.79
C SER A 354 24.40 1.45 1.77
N VAL A 355 24.28 0.65 2.85
CA VAL A 355 23.21 0.78 3.85
C VAL A 355 23.78 1.02 5.24
N VAL A 356 23.11 1.89 6.00
CA VAL A 356 23.36 2.11 7.42
C VAL A 356 22.05 1.95 8.18
N ALA A 357 22.04 1.05 9.17
CA ALA A 357 20.91 0.86 10.07
C ALA A 357 21.19 1.41 11.48
N TRP A 358 20.13 1.78 12.20
CA TRP A 358 20.15 2.16 13.61
C TRP A 358 18.78 2.00 14.28
N GLY A 359 18.74 2.07 15.61
CA GLY A 359 17.53 1.86 16.42
C GLY A 359 17.57 0.50 17.13
N GLY A 360 16.41 -0.10 17.36
CA GLY A 360 16.29 -1.39 18.04
C GLY A 360 17.08 -2.49 17.33
N PRO A 361 18.14 -3.08 17.94
CA PRO A 361 19.00 -4.05 17.26
C PRO A 361 18.24 -5.27 16.74
N ASP A 362 17.38 -5.86 17.59
CA ASP A 362 16.55 -7.02 17.25
C ASP A 362 15.50 -6.71 16.18
N ALA A 363 15.18 -5.42 15.96
CA ALA A 363 14.23 -4.96 14.95
C ALA A 363 14.91 -4.51 13.64
N GLY A 364 16.17 -4.90 13.42
CA GLY A 364 16.96 -4.58 12.23
C GLY A 364 17.81 -3.31 12.36
N GLY A 365 17.94 -2.75 13.56
CA GLY A 365 18.81 -1.59 13.84
C GLY A 365 20.30 -1.90 13.79
N ASP A 366 20.69 -3.17 13.76
CA ASP A 366 22.06 -3.63 13.51
C ASP A 366 22.09 -4.51 12.25
N CYS A 367 22.91 -4.11 11.27
CA CYS A 367 23.14 -4.86 10.03
C CYS A 367 24.60 -5.29 9.86
N SER A 368 25.40 -5.28 10.94
CA SER A 368 26.84 -5.57 10.90
C SER A 368 27.18 -6.94 10.30
N GLU A 369 26.39 -7.97 10.63
CA GLU A 369 26.55 -9.35 10.11
C GLU A 369 26.40 -9.44 8.59
N VAL A 370 25.55 -8.59 7.99
CA VAL A 370 25.28 -8.58 6.54
C VAL A 370 25.88 -7.38 5.82
N GLN A 371 26.60 -6.50 6.52
CA GLN A 371 27.08 -5.21 6.02
C GLN A 371 27.89 -5.31 4.72
N LEU A 372 28.68 -6.39 4.57
CA LEU A 372 29.50 -6.60 3.38
C LEU A 372 28.67 -6.96 2.13
N GLN A 373 27.47 -7.50 2.33
CA GLN A 373 26.54 -7.90 1.27
C GLN A 373 25.65 -6.74 0.81
N LEU A 374 25.39 -5.75 1.69
CA LEU A 374 24.56 -4.57 1.41
C LEU A 374 25.31 -3.53 0.55
N ARG A 375 25.52 -3.85 -0.73
CA ARG A 375 26.20 -3.00 -1.73
C ARG A 375 25.35 -2.84 -2.99
N ASN A 376 25.27 -1.64 -3.55
CA ASN A 376 24.40 -1.34 -4.69
C ASN A 376 22.92 -1.68 -4.40
N VAL A 377 22.47 -1.42 -3.17
CA VAL A 377 21.08 -1.59 -2.77
C VAL A 377 20.22 -0.59 -3.52
N ARG A 378 19.16 -1.08 -4.16
CA ARG A 378 18.19 -0.25 -4.90
C ARG A 378 16.98 0.12 -4.05
N GLN A 379 16.52 -0.82 -3.24
CA GLN A 379 15.30 -0.67 -2.46
C GLN A 379 15.42 -1.48 -1.17
N ILE A 380 14.80 -0.98 -0.11
CA ILE A 380 14.60 -1.73 1.13
C ILE A 380 13.09 -1.84 1.34
N GLN A 381 12.64 -3.01 1.80
CA GLN A 381 11.31 -3.24 2.33
C GLN A 381 11.40 -3.69 3.79
N ALA A 382 10.35 -3.42 4.56
CA ALA A 382 10.33 -3.68 6.00
C ALA A 382 9.08 -4.46 6.42
N THR A 383 9.25 -5.39 7.35
CA THR A 383 8.16 -5.92 8.19
C THR A 383 8.10 -5.10 9.48
N ALA A 384 7.35 -5.56 10.49
CA ALA A 384 7.33 -4.90 11.79
C ALA A 384 8.71 -4.87 12.48
N VAL A 385 9.59 -5.85 12.18
CA VAL A 385 10.83 -6.12 12.94
C VAL A 385 12.02 -6.58 12.07
N ALA A 386 11.88 -6.63 10.75
CA ALA A 386 12.97 -7.01 9.85
C ALA A 386 12.98 -6.17 8.57
N PHE A 387 14.14 -6.17 7.90
CA PHE A 387 14.33 -5.53 6.60
C PHE A 387 14.75 -6.55 5.54
N ALA A 388 14.40 -6.26 4.29
CA ALA A 388 14.86 -6.97 3.11
C ALA A 388 15.33 -5.94 2.06
N ALA A 389 16.60 -5.98 1.69
CA ALA A 389 17.20 -5.15 0.66
C ALA A 389 17.20 -5.88 -0.68
N ILE A 390 16.72 -5.22 -1.73
CA ILE A 390 16.85 -5.66 -3.13
C ILE A 390 18.09 -4.99 -3.72
N LEU A 391 19.05 -5.82 -4.15
CA LEU A 391 20.33 -5.40 -4.72
C LEU A 391 20.20 -5.11 -6.22
N ALA A 392 21.20 -4.44 -6.80
CA ALA A 392 21.19 -4.08 -8.21
C ALA A 392 21.23 -5.28 -9.18
N ASP A 393 21.70 -6.43 -8.73
CA ASP A 393 21.68 -7.69 -9.48
C ASP A 393 20.37 -8.47 -9.31
N GLY A 394 19.41 -7.94 -8.54
CA GLY A 394 18.13 -8.58 -8.26
C GLY A 394 18.19 -9.63 -7.15
N SER A 395 19.32 -9.81 -6.47
CA SER A 395 19.40 -10.63 -5.26
C SER A 395 18.85 -9.89 -4.04
N VAL A 396 18.51 -10.63 -2.99
CA VAL A 396 17.95 -10.09 -1.74
C VAL A 396 18.84 -10.40 -0.55
N VAL A 397 18.97 -9.45 0.36
CA VAL A 397 19.64 -9.63 1.67
C VAL A 397 18.67 -9.18 2.75
N ALA A 398 18.37 -10.07 3.70
CA ALA A 398 17.51 -9.79 4.85
C ALA A 398 18.32 -9.67 6.15
N TRP A 399 17.82 -8.87 7.10
CA TRP A 399 18.35 -8.77 8.47
C TRP A 399 17.28 -8.29 9.46
N GLY A 400 17.57 -8.42 10.76
CA GLY A 400 16.63 -8.16 11.85
C GLY A 400 16.12 -9.47 12.47
N ASP A 401 14.92 -9.45 13.05
CA ASP A 401 14.36 -10.64 13.70
C ASP A 401 14.13 -11.78 12.69
N PRO A 402 14.72 -12.99 12.89
CA PRO A 402 14.55 -14.09 11.95
C PRO A 402 13.10 -14.58 11.78
N HIS A 403 12.29 -14.55 12.85
CA HIS A 403 10.88 -14.95 12.76
C HIS A 403 10.04 -13.93 11.97
N GLY A 404 10.45 -12.66 11.98
CA GLY A 404 9.87 -11.59 11.18
C GLY A 404 10.40 -11.47 9.75
N GLY A 405 11.20 -12.44 9.28
CA GLY A 405 11.76 -12.46 7.92
C GLY A 405 13.16 -11.88 7.80
N GLY A 406 13.87 -11.68 8.90
CA GLY A 406 15.26 -11.19 8.94
C GLY A 406 16.32 -12.21 8.49
N ASP A 407 15.93 -13.45 8.18
CA ASP A 407 16.80 -14.47 7.61
C ASP A 407 16.15 -15.09 6.36
N CYS A 408 16.84 -15.00 5.23
CA CYS A 408 16.46 -15.62 3.96
C CYS A 408 17.49 -16.63 3.44
N SER A 409 18.46 -17.04 4.28
CA SER A 409 19.58 -17.90 3.88
C SER A 409 19.14 -19.24 3.28
N GLN A 410 18.01 -19.79 3.74
CA GLN A 410 17.46 -21.06 3.26
C GLN A 410 16.91 -21.01 1.84
N ILE A 411 16.51 -19.82 1.36
CA ILE A 411 15.88 -19.62 0.04
C ILE A 411 16.70 -18.66 -0.83
N GLN A 412 17.95 -18.39 -0.46
CA GLN A 412 18.82 -17.42 -1.15
C GLN A 412 19.00 -17.74 -2.64
N GLU A 413 18.99 -19.01 -3.01
CA GLU A 413 19.11 -19.44 -4.41
C GLU A 413 17.85 -19.18 -5.25
N GLU A 414 16.70 -19.09 -4.60
CA GLU A 414 15.39 -18.81 -5.21
C GLU A 414 15.16 -17.30 -5.35
N LEU A 415 15.75 -16.47 -4.47
CA LEU A 415 15.68 -15.01 -4.51
C LEU A 415 16.65 -14.39 -5.53
N ARG A 416 16.46 -14.71 -6.81
CA ARG A 416 17.22 -14.15 -7.94
C ARG A 416 16.29 -13.37 -8.86
N SER A 417 16.80 -12.29 -9.46
CA SER A 417 16.02 -11.42 -10.35
C SER A 417 14.71 -10.91 -9.70
N VAL A 418 14.75 -10.59 -8.40
CA VAL A 418 13.62 -10.03 -7.68
C VAL A 418 13.29 -8.64 -8.21
N GLN A 419 12.03 -8.41 -8.58
CA GLN A 419 11.54 -7.13 -9.07
C GLN A 419 10.85 -6.31 -7.98
N GLN A 420 10.06 -6.98 -7.14
CA GLN A 420 9.28 -6.34 -6.09
C GLN A 420 9.22 -7.22 -4.86
N VAL A 421 9.21 -6.60 -3.68
CA VAL A 421 8.96 -7.27 -2.41
C VAL A 421 7.78 -6.57 -1.73
N GLN A 422 6.87 -7.36 -1.19
CA GLN A 422 5.78 -6.94 -0.31
C GLN A 422 5.94 -7.59 1.06
N SER A 423 5.37 -6.99 2.09
CA SER A 423 5.48 -7.48 3.47
C SER A 423 4.14 -7.51 4.20
N THR A 424 3.96 -8.53 5.03
CA THR A 424 3.02 -8.49 6.16
C THR A 424 3.76 -7.96 7.39
N HIS A 425 3.18 -8.08 8.59
CA HIS A 425 3.92 -7.70 9.81
C HIS A 425 5.11 -8.62 10.10
N SER A 426 5.16 -9.84 9.57
CA SER A 426 6.15 -10.85 9.95
C SER A 426 6.66 -11.72 8.80
N ALA A 427 6.27 -11.45 7.56
CA ALA A 427 6.74 -12.19 6.39
C ALA A 427 6.90 -11.30 5.17
N PHE A 428 7.66 -11.79 4.20
CA PHE A 428 7.87 -11.15 2.91
C PHE A 428 7.41 -12.06 1.76
N ALA A 429 6.98 -11.43 0.66
CA ALA A 429 6.70 -12.06 -0.61
C ALA A 429 7.40 -11.30 -1.74
N ALA A 430 8.29 -11.97 -2.47
CA ALA A 430 9.00 -11.42 -3.61
C ALA A 430 8.35 -11.87 -4.92
N ILE A 431 8.13 -10.93 -5.84
CA ILE A 431 7.79 -11.20 -7.24
C ILE A 431 9.10 -11.23 -8.04
N LEU A 432 9.36 -12.36 -8.69
CA LEU A 432 10.54 -12.57 -9.54
C LEU A 432 10.30 -12.06 -10.97
N GLU A 433 11.36 -11.93 -11.76
CA GLU A 433 11.30 -11.51 -13.17
C GLU A 433 10.47 -12.44 -14.06
N ASP A 434 10.37 -13.72 -13.71
CA ASP A 434 9.52 -14.71 -14.38
C ASP A 434 8.06 -14.68 -13.90
N GLU A 435 7.69 -13.70 -13.06
CA GLU A 435 6.36 -13.48 -12.51
C GLU A 435 5.89 -14.61 -11.57
N THR A 436 6.82 -15.37 -11.02
CA THR A 436 6.58 -16.28 -9.90
C THR A 436 6.81 -15.58 -8.56
N VAL A 437 6.43 -16.25 -7.47
CA VAL A 437 6.51 -15.70 -6.11
C VAL A 437 7.28 -16.62 -5.18
N VAL A 438 8.19 -16.02 -4.40
CA VAL A 438 8.94 -16.66 -3.33
C VAL A 438 8.66 -15.93 -2.02
N THR A 439 8.46 -16.67 -0.94
CA THR A 439 8.09 -16.11 0.37
C THR A 439 9.04 -16.57 1.47
N TRP A 440 9.21 -15.75 2.51
CA TRP A 440 9.95 -16.13 3.73
C TRP A 440 9.48 -15.35 4.95
N GLY A 441 9.97 -15.76 6.13
CA GLY A 441 9.55 -15.24 7.43
C GLY A 441 8.53 -16.16 8.11
N SER A 442 7.69 -15.59 8.98
CA SER A 442 6.72 -16.36 9.75
C SER A 442 5.72 -17.09 8.83
N SER A 443 5.60 -18.41 8.97
CA SER A 443 4.61 -19.20 8.22
C SER A 443 3.17 -18.74 8.49
N ALA A 444 2.84 -18.42 9.73
CA ALA A 444 1.54 -17.85 10.11
C ALA A 444 1.29 -16.48 9.47
N GLY A 445 2.35 -15.69 9.22
CA GLY A 445 2.26 -14.40 8.54
C GLY A 445 2.30 -14.47 7.01
N GLY A 446 2.24 -15.67 6.41
CA GLY A 446 2.32 -15.86 4.95
C GLY A 446 3.73 -16.10 4.40
N GLY A 447 4.70 -16.42 5.26
CA GLY A 447 6.07 -16.78 4.87
C GLY A 447 6.20 -18.13 4.16
N ASP A 448 5.17 -18.98 4.23
CA ASP A 448 5.08 -20.26 3.50
C ASP A 448 3.94 -20.20 2.46
N CYS A 449 4.29 -20.25 1.18
CA CYS A 449 3.34 -20.32 0.06
C CYS A 449 3.34 -21.69 -0.64
N SER A 450 3.99 -22.72 -0.08
CA SER A 450 4.15 -24.03 -0.73
C SER A 450 2.83 -24.67 -1.16
N GLY A 451 1.75 -24.49 -0.38
CA GLY A 451 0.40 -24.98 -0.69
C GLY A 451 -0.25 -24.33 -1.92
N VAL A 452 0.20 -23.13 -2.32
CA VAL A 452 -0.34 -22.39 -3.47
C VAL A 452 0.72 -22.08 -4.53
N HIS A 453 1.97 -22.51 -4.35
CA HIS A 453 3.09 -22.19 -5.23
C HIS A 453 2.82 -22.49 -6.71
N GLY A 454 2.13 -23.61 -7.00
CA GLY A 454 1.73 -23.96 -8.37
C GLY A 454 0.78 -22.97 -9.05
N GLN A 455 0.04 -22.18 -8.26
CA GLN A 455 -0.94 -21.17 -8.72
C GLN A 455 -0.31 -19.77 -8.85
N LEU A 456 0.82 -19.50 -8.18
CA LEU A 456 1.51 -18.21 -8.19
C LEU A 456 2.38 -18.03 -9.43
N ARG A 457 1.73 -17.98 -10.60
CA ARG A 457 2.35 -17.74 -11.91
C ARG A 457 1.70 -16.57 -12.61
N ASN A 458 2.49 -15.77 -13.32
CA ASN A 458 2.03 -14.54 -13.97
C ASN A 458 1.44 -13.52 -12.96
N VAL A 459 2.03 -13.46 -11.77
CA VAL A 459 1.62 -12.53 -10.71
C VAL A 459 1.99 -11.10 -11.14
N LYS A 460 1.02 -10.19 -11.08
CA LYS A 460 1.22 -8.77 -11.44
C LYS A 460 1.28 -7.86 -10.24
N GLN A 461 0.59 -8.25 -9.16
CA GLN A 461 0.52 -7.46 -7.94
C GLN A 461 0.32 -8.39 -6.76
N ILE A 462 0.96 -8.04 -5.63
CA ILE A 462 0.67 -8.62 -4.32
C ILE A 462 0.19 -7.49 -3.42
N GLN A 463 -0.85 -7.76 -2.64
CA GLN A 463 -1.26 -6.95 -1.51
C GLN A 463 -1.20 -7.79 -0.24
N ALA A 464 -1.02 -7.12 0.90
CA ALA A 464 -0.86 -7.77 2.19
C ALA A 464 -1.84 -7.18 3.22
N THR A 465 -2.43 -8.05 4.04
CA THR A 465 -2.93 -7.66 5.37
C THR A 465 -1.77 -7.75 6.37
N HIS A 466 -2.07 -7.68 7.66
CA HIS A 466 -1.05 -7.88 8.69
C HIS A 466 -0.48 -9.31 8.76
N ALA A 467 -1.17 -10.32 8.20
CA ALA A 467 -0.79 -11.73 8.33
C ALA A 467 -1.12 -12.62 7.10
N ALA A 468 -1.64 -12.05 6.01
CA ALA A 468 -1.94 -12.78 4.79
C ALA A 468 -1.58 -11.96 3.55
N PHE A 469 -1.37 -12.66 2.44
CA PHE A 469 -1.12 -12.07 1.14
C PHE A 469 -2.22 -12.44 0.14
N ALA A 470 -2.44 -11.55 -0.82
CA ALA A 470 -3.30 -11.77 -1.96
C ALA A 470 -2.58 -11.33 -3.24
N ALA A 471 -2.35 -12.27 -4.15
CA ALA A 471 -1.77 -12.05 -5.46
C ALA A 471 -2.86 -11.91 -6.52
N VAL A 472 -2.78 -10.85 -7.34
CA VAL A 472 -3.58 -10.68 -8.55
C VAL A 472 -2.76 -11.19 -9.74
N LEU A 473 -3.30 -12.18 -10.45
CA LEU A 473 -2.68 -12.76 -11.63
C LEU A 473 -3.03 -11.96 -12.90
N ALA A 474 -2.27 -12.16 -13.98
CA ALA A 474 -2.49 -11.50 -15.26
C ALA A 474 -3.91 -11.70 -15.86
N ASN A 475 -4.57 -12.80 -15.51
CA ASN A 475 -5.94 -13.11 -15.92
C ASN A 475 -7.01 -12.50 -15.00
N GLY A 476 -6.63 -11.67 -14.02
CA GLY A 476 -7.56 -11.06 -13.07
C GLY A 476 -7.96 -11.93 -11.88
N SER A 477 -7.63 -13.22 -11.89
CA SER A 477 -7.88 -14.10 -10.75
C SER A 477 -7.00 -13.75 -9.54
N VAL A 478 -7.48 -14.11 -8.35
CA VAL A 478 -6.82 -13.83 -7.07
C VAL A 478 -6.41 -15.15 -6.40
N VAL A 479 -5.17 -15.22 -5.94
CA VAL A 479 -4.63 -16.33 -5.14
C VAL A 479 -4.18 -15.78 -3.79
N THR A 480 -4.61 -16.40 -2.69
CA THR A 480 -4.28 -15.96 -1.34
C THR A 480 -3.55 -17.03 -0.55
N TRP A 481 -2.75 -16.60 0.44
CA TRP A 481 -2.09 -17.48 1.41
C TRP A 481 -1.76 -16.74 2.71
N GLY A 482 -1.32 -17.48 3.72
CA GLY A 482 -1.10 -16.99 5.08
C GLY A 482 -2.27 -17.33 6.00
N GLU A 483 -2.42 -16.57 7.09
CA GLU A 483 -3.44 -16.82 8.11
C GLU A 483 -4.87 -16.74 7.50
N PRO A 484 -5.66 -17.84 7.52
CA PRO A 484 -6.98 -17.87 6.90
C PRO A 484 -7.93 -16.80 7.46
N SER A 485 -7.87 -16.60 8.78
CA SER A 485 -8.67 -15.58 9.45
C SER A 485 -8.31 -14.16 9.03
N SER A 486 -7.12 -13.95 8.45
CA SER A 486 -6.67 -12.66 7.92
C SER A 486 -6.82 -12.51 6.41
N GLY A 487 -7.64 -13.36 5.78
CA GLY A 487 -7.86 -13.36 4.33
C GLY A 487 -6.92 -14.26 3.54
N GLY A 488 -6.18 -15.15 4.21
CA GLY A 488 -5.30 -16.14 3.57
C GLY A 488 -6.04 -17.21 2.77
N ASP A 489 -7.35 -17.38 2.96
CA ASP A 489 -8.19 -18.30 2.20
C ASP A 489 -9.34 -17.56 1.50
N CYS A 490 -9.32 -17.54 0.16
CA CYS A 490 -10.36 -16.98 -0.70
C CYS A 490 -11.21 -18.04 -1.41
N SER A 491 -11.10 -19.32 -1.03
CA SER A 491 -11.77 -20.45 -1.73
C SER A 491 -13.28 -20.27 -1.84
N GLN A 492 -13.94 -19.66 -0.84
CA GLN A 492 -15.38 -19.42 -0.82
C GLN A 492 -15.86 -18.37 -1.83
N VAL A 493 -14.97 -17.47 -2.26
CA VAL A 493 -15.29 -16.39 -3.21
C VAL A 493 -14.59 -16.58 -4.56
N ARG A 494 -13.88 -17.70 -4.74
CA ARG A 494 -13.07 -17.97 -5.93
C ARG A 494 -13.86 -17.86 -7.23
N ASP A 495 -15.08 -18.38 -7.25
CA ASP A 495 -15.95 -18.34 -8.43
C ASP A 495 -16.40 -16.91 -8.80
N GLN A 496 -16.35 -15.98 -7.84
CA GLN A 496 -16.67 -14.56 -8.10
C GLN A 496 -15.53 -13.85 -8.85
N PHE A 497 -14.28 -14.31 -8.71
CA PHE A 497 -13.15 -13.80 -9.49
C PHE A 497 -13.10 -14.34 -10.92
N GLY A 498 -13.72 -15.50 -11.17
CA GLY A 498 -13.73 -16.16 -12.49
C GLY A 498 -14.69 -15.54 -13.51
N VAL A 499 -15.37 -14.45 -13.18
CA VAL A 499 -16.34 -13.74 -14.04
C VAL A 499 -15.65 -12.61 -14.85
N LEU A 500 -14.32 -12.57 -14.90
CA LEU A 500 -13.51 -11.49 -15.50
C LEU A 500 -13.01 -11.79 -16.91
#